data_AF-A0A2A7WPV5-F1
#
_entry.id   AF-A0A2A7WPV5-F1
#
_cell.length_a   1.000
_cell.length_b   1.000
_cell.length_c   1.000
_cell.angle_alpha   90.00
_cell.angle_beta   90.00
_cell.angle_gamma   90.00
#
_symmetry.space_group_name_H-M   'P 1'
#
loop_
_entity.id
_entity.type
_entity.pdbx_description
1 polymer ?
#
loop_
_entity_poly.entity_id
_entity_poly.type
_entity_poly.pdbx_seq_one_letter_code
_entity_poly.pdbx_strand_id
1 'polypeptide(L)'
;MKRRTFIVILTIVLICICLVLSVSGYWFVYGTPWGKYHEKQLIQTYLSEKYHDDFTVNIKYDIENGYQATASPTSNPNLQFDIKPSFTESSPYEDSYTYEYWQTKGANPIREYIYNLFPNIDYKRFAFADMLFSMTIPLDNTYSDGMGNHASSTISFEEELSIEEENPHVTSVRTIQDSEFEPDYVLAIYLKTDWYKANEDERNVELQKINNLSKYLQVKHFPVLVRIFYESANKDHWKAIFIKEDGTIINNNTLNSNSKFKK
;
A
#
# COMPACT_ATOMS: atom_id res chain seq x y z
N MET A 1 43.76 -2.94 -57.63
CA MET A 1 42.58 -3.45 -56.90
C MET A 1 42.88 -3.86 -55.45
N LYS A 2 43.92 -4.66 -55.16
CA LYS A 2 44.19 -5.22 -53.81
C LYS A 2 44.34 -4.23 -52.64
N ARG A 3 44.86 -3.01 -52.86
CA ARG A 3 45.00 -1.99 -51.79
C ARG A 3 43.65 -1.42 -51.31
N ARG A 4 42.69 -1.21 -52.21
CA ARG A 4 41.37 -0.67 -51.86
C ARG A 4 40.55 -1.67 -51.04
N THR A 5 40.60 -2.95 -51.41
CA THR A 5 39.93 -4.03 -50.67
C THR A 5 40.53 -4.22 -49.27
N PHE A 6 41.85 -4.11 -49.11
CA PHE A 6 42.50 -4.19 -47.80
C PHE A 6 42.07 -3.06 -46.86
N ILE A 7 42.02 -1.82 -47.36
CA ILE A 7 41.59 -0.66 -46.56
C ILE A 7 40.14 -0.83 -46.11
N VAL A 8 39.23 -1.28 -46.98
CA VAL A 8 37.82 -1.51 -46.62
C VAL A 8 37.70 -2.58 -45.53
N ILE A 9 38.43 -3.70 -45.65
CA ILE A 9 38.40 -4.76 -44.63
C ILE A 9 38.92 -4.24 -43.28
N LEU A 10 40.04 -3.49 -43.28
CA LEU A 10 40.59 -2.91 -42.05
C LEU A 10 39.60 -1.96 -41.37
N THR A 11 38.93 -1.10 -42.13
CA THR A 11 37.92 -0.20 -41.59
C THR A 11 36.74 -0.96 -40.98
N ILE A 12 36.26 -2.01 -41.63
CA ILE A 12 35.16 -2.85 -41.09
C ILE A 12 35.60 -3.52 -39.78
N VAL A 13 36.80 -4.09 -39.72
CA VAL A 13 37.33 -4.72 -38.50
C VAL A 13 37.46 -3.71 -37.36
N LEU A 14 37.96 -2.50 -37.65
CA LEU A 14 38.07 -1.44 -36.63
C LEU A 14 36.69 -1.04 -36.09
N ILE A 15 35.68 -0.89 -36.97
CA ILE A 15 34.30 -0.59 -36.56
C ILE A 15 33.75 -1.72 -35.68
N CYS A 16 33.95 -3.00 -36.06
CA CYS A 16 33.52 -4.13 -35.25
C CYS A 16 34.18 -4.14 -33.86
N ILE A 17 35.49 -3.86 -33.77
CA ILE A 17 36.20 -3.78 -32.49
C ILE A 17 35.64 -2.63 -31.64
N CYS A 18 35.42 -1.45 -32.23
CA CYS A 18 34.82 -0.32 -31.52
C CYS A 18 33.42 -0.66 -31.01
N LEU A 19 32.58 -1.35 -31.78
CA LEU A 19 31.25 -1.77 -31.34
C LEU A 19 31.33 -2.78 -30.18
N VAL A 20 32.22 -3.77 -30.25
CA VAL A 20 32.41 -4.74 -29.16
C VAL A 20 32.89 -4.02 -27.89
N LEU A 21 33.86 -3.11 -28.00
CA LEU A 21 34.36 -2.35 -26.85
C LEU A 21 33.29 -1.42 -26.26
N SER A 22 32.46 -0.78 -27.09
CA SER A 22 31.36 0.07 -26.60
C SER A 22 30.30 -0.75 -25.86
N VAL A 23 29.91 -1.90 -26.41
CA VAL A 23 28.97 -2.81 -25.74
C VAL A 23 29.59 -3.33 -24.45
N SER A 24 30.83 -3.84 -24.47
CA SER A 24 31.52 -4.29 -23.26
C SER A 24 31.66 -3.17 -22.23
N GLY A 25 32.00 -1.95 -22.63
CA GLY A 25 32.10 -0.79 -21.76
C GLY A 25 30.77 -0.47 -21.06
N TYR A 26 29.66 -0.55 -21.80
CA TYR A 26 28.32 -0.44 -21.22
C TYR A 26 28.06 -1.54 -20.17
N TRP A 27 28.36 -2.81 -20.50
CA TRP A 27 28.26 -3.92 -19.54
C TRP A 27 29.21 -3.80 -18.34
N PHE A 28 30.33 -3.10 -18.46
CA PHE A 28 31.27 -2.85 -17.36
C PHE A 28 30.79 -1.76 -16.39
N VAL A 29 29.77 -0.97 -16.73
CA VAL A 29 29.22 0.04 -15.82
C VAL A 29 28.03 -0.53 -15.04
N TYR A 30 27.20 -1.37 -15.68
CA TYR A 30 26.04 -1.99 -15.04
C TYR A 30 26.41 -3.33 -14.38
N GLY A 31 26.13 -3.46 -13.08
CA GLY A 31 26.42 -4.67 -12.29
C GLY A 31 27.83 -4.73 -11.67
N THR A 32 28.67 -3.71 -11.85
CA THR A 32 30.02 -3.69 -11.24
C THR A 32 30.03 -3.15 -9.81
N PRO A 33 31.09 -3.45 -9.03
CA PRO A 33 31.20 -2.96 -7.65
C PRO A 33 31.10 -1.44 -7.53
N TRP A 34 31.58 -0.67 -8.52
CA TRP A 34 31.50 0.79 -8.52
C TRP A 34 30.09 1.29 -8.77
N GLY A 35 29.37 0.73 -9.75
CA GLY A 35 27.96 1.05 -9.99
C GLY A 35 27.12 0.73 -8.75
N LYS A 36 27.35 -0.43 -8.14
CA LYS A 36 26.69 -0.82 -6.88
C LYS A 36 26.99 0.15 -5.73
N TYR A 37 28.23 0.64 -5.61
CA TYR A 37 28.58 1.61 -4.58
C TYR A 37 27.92 2.96 -4.82
N HIS A 38 27.93 3.45 -6.07
CA HIS A 38 27.29 4.71 -6.44
C HIS A 38 25.78 4.67 -6.19
N GLU A 39 25.11 3.63 -6.67
CA GLU A 39 23.67 3.43 -6.47
C GLU A 39 23.31 3.36 -4.98
N LYS A 40 24.17 2.72 -4.17
CA LYS A 40 23.99 2.64 -2.72
C LYS A 40 24.01 4.02 -2.08
N GLN A 41 24.91 4.90 -2.50
CA GLN A 41 24.97 6.27 -1.98
C GLN A 41 23.72 7.06 -2.39
N LEU A 42 23.27 6.95 -3.64
CA LEU A 42 22.07 7.63 -4.11
C LEU A 42 20.82 7.22 -3.31
N ILE A 43 20.62 5.92 -3.13
CA ILE A 43 19.49 5.40 -2.34
C ILE A 43 19.60 5.83 -0.87
N GLN A 44 20.79 5.79 -0.28
CA GLN A 44 20.98 6.26 1.11
C GLN A 44 20.63 7.74 1.26
N THR A 45 21.11 8.60 0.36
CA THR A 45 20.78 10.04 0.36
C THR A 45 19.28 10.24 0.22
N TYR A 46 18.64 9.58 -0.75
CA TYR A 46 17.19 9.66 -0.96
C TYR A 46 16.39 9.33 0.31
N LEU A 47 16.71 8.21 0.98
CA LEU A 47 15.99 7.80 2.19
C LEU A 47 16.25 8.76 3.36
N SER A 48 17.50 9.19 3.54
CA SER A 48 17.86 10.10 4.63
C SER A 48 17.25 11.48 4.47
N GLU A 49 17.16 11.99 3.24
CA GLU A 49 16.47 13.25 2.96
C GLU A 49 14.95 13.12 3.16
N LYS A 50 14.34 12.03 2.69
CA LYS A 50 12.88 11.81 2.76
C LYS A 50 12.36 11.53 4.18
N TYR A 51 13.11 10.76 4.96
CA TYR A 51 12.65 10.26 6.27
C TYR A 51 13.43 10.81 7.47
N HIS A 52 14.50 11.59 7.23
CA HIS A 52 15.34 12.16 8.29
C HIS A 52 15.92 11.12 9.26
N ASP A 53 16.27 9.93 8.75
CA ASP A 53 16.93 8.83 9.50
C ASP A 53 18.11 8.26 8.68
N ASP A 54 18.98 7.51 9.32
CA ASP A 54 20.11 6.81 8.70
C ASP A 54 19.72 5.39 8.29
N PHE A 55 20.04 4.99 7.05
CA PHE A 55 19.62 3.69 6.51
C PHE A 55 20.80 2.79 6.12
N THR A 56 20.67 1.51 6.49
CA THR A 56 21.51 0.44 5.95
C THR A 56 20.88 -0.12 4.68
N VAL A 57 21.57 0.09 3.55
CA VAL A 57 21.09 -0.31 2.21
C VAL A 57 21.90 -1.50 1.67
N ASN A 58 21.18 -2.52 1.21
CA ASN A 58 21.69 -3.74 0.59
C ASN A 58 21.21 -3.83 -0.85
N ILE A 59 22.13 -3.61 -1.79
CA ILE A 59 21.84 -3.63 -3.22
C ILE A 59 22.07 -5.01 -3.83
N LYS A 60 21.17 -5.40 -4.73
CA LYS A 60 21.29 -6.52 -5.66
C LYS A 60 21.11 -5.99 -7.08
N TYR A 61 21.85 -6.56 -8.02
CA TYR A 61 21.67 -6.25 -9.44
C TYR A 61 20.97 -7.44 -10.09
N ASP A 62 19.91 -7.16 -10.80
CA ASP A 62 19.15 -8.10 -11.62
C ASP A 62 19.22 -7.61 -13.08
N ILE A 63 19.41 -8.54 -14.03
CA ILE A 63 19.58 -8.16 -15.45
C ILE A 63 18.29 -7.60 -16.04
N GLU A 64 17.13 -8.11 -15.60
CA GLU A 64 15.83 -7.71 -16.14
C GLU A 64 15.36 -6.39 -15.52
N ASN A 65 15.64 -6.19 -14.23
CA ASN A 65 15.07 -5.10 -13.44
C ASN A 65 16.09 -4.07 -12.95
N GLY A 66 17.36 -4.20 -13.31
CA GLY A 66 18.43 -3.30 -12.88
C GLY A 66 18.78 -3.45 -11.40
N TYR A 67 19.16 -2.35 -10.75
CA TYR A 67 19.46 -2.37 -9.32
C TYR A 67 18.17 -2.39 -8.50
N GLN A 68 18.06 -3.40 -7.64
CA GLN A 68 17.05 -3.49 -6.59
C GLN A 68 17.75 -3.34 -5.25
N ALA A 69 17.08 -2.73 -4.27
CA ALA A 69 17.66 -2.62 -2.94
C ALA A 69 16.66 -3.02 -1.86
N THR A 70 17.18 -3.59 -0.79
CA THR A 70 16.49 -3.62 0.49
C THR A 70 17.15 -2.63 1.43
N ALA A 71 16.36 -1.96 2.25
CA ALA A 71 16.87 -1.04 3.24
C ALA A 71 16.25 -1.30 4.61
N SER A 72 16.92 -0.81 5.65
CA SER A 72 16.43 -0.81 7.02
C SER A 72 16.95 0.42 7.76
N PRO A 73 16.14 1.06 8.62
CA PRO A 73 16.64 2.12 9.48
C PRO A 73 17.69 1.57 10.42
N THR A 74 18.76 2.35 10.65
CA THR A 74 19.81 1.98 11.60
C THR A 74 19.25 1.90 13.02
N SER A 75 18.24 2.72 13.32
CA SER A 75 17.47 2.72 14.56
C SER A 75 16.63 1.44 14.75
N ASN A 76 16.26 0.74 13.68
CA ASN A 76 15.44 -0.46 13.72
C ASN A 76 15.79 -1.46 12.58
N PRO A 77 16.86 -2.26 12.72
CA PRO A 77 17.31 -3.19 11.68
C PRO A 77 16.33 -4.31 11.33
N ASN A 78 15.32 -4.54 12.18
CA ASN A 78 14.29 -5.54 11.93
C ASN A 78 13.21 -5.05 10.95
N LEU A 79 13.11 -3.75 10.74
CA LEU A 79 12.21 -3.16 9.74
C LEU A 79 12.94 -3.12 8.39
N GLN A 80 12.70 -4.13 7.56
CA GLN A 80 13.24 -4.20 6.20
C GLN A 80 12.15 -3.88 5.18
N PHE A 81 12.51 -3.15 4.15
CA PHE A 81 11.61 -2.75 3.07
C PHE A 81 12.34 -2.73 1.73
N ASP A 82 11.56 -2.83 0.66
CA ASP A 82 12.06 -2.88 -0.71
C ASP A 82 12.12 -1.49 -1.33
N ILE A 83 13.09 -1.31 -2.22
CA ILE A 83 13.31 -0.09 -2.98
C ILE A 83 13.52 -0.46 -4.44
N LYS A 84 12.80 0.24 -5.32
CA LYS A 84 12.84 0.03 -6.76
C LYS A 84 13.05 1.38 -7.45
N PRO A 85 13.68 1.39 -8.63
CA PRO A 85 13.69 2.58 -9.49
C PRO A 85 12.25 3.00 -9.79
N SER A 86 11.95 4.29 -9.71
CA SER A 86 10.67 4.83 -10.19
C SER A 86 10.83 5.35 -11.62
N PHE A 87 9.76 5.25 -12.40
CA PHE A 87 9.68 5.83 -13.75
C PHE A 87 9.01 7.20 -13.75
N THR A 88 8.67 7.74 -12.57
CA THR A 88 8.01 9.04 -12.42
C THR A 88 9.04 10.17 -12.36
N GLU A 89 8.66 11.37 -12.81
CA GLU A 89 9.56 12.54 -12.76
C GLU A 89 9.74 13.09 -11.32
N SER A 90 8.86 12.72 -10.40
CA SER A 90 8.81 13.30 -9.05
C SER A 90 9.78 12.66 -8.06
N SER A 91 10.18 11.40 -8.28
CA SER A 91 11.14 10.69 -7.42
C SER A 91 11.99 9.71 -8.23
N PRO A 92 13.31 9.62 -8.00
CA PRO A 92 14.13 8.60 -8.65
C PRO A 92 13.84 7.17 -8.16
N TYR A 93 13.20 7.05 -6.99
CA TYR A 93 12.94 5.76 -6.34
C TYR A 93 11.52 5.68 -5.79
N GLU A 94 10.99 4.46 -5.80
CA GLU A 94 9.83 4.03 -5.03
C GLU A 94 10.30 3.12 -3.90
N ASP A 95 9.69 3.26 -2.74
CA ASP A 95 10.04 2.48 -1.56
C ASP A 95 8.79 2.05 -0.78
N SER A 96 8.88 0.89 -0.11
CA SER A 96 7.80 0.39 0.76
C SER A 96 7.99 0.74 2.24
N TYR A 97 8.83 1.74 2.58
CA TYR A 97 9.17 2.05 3.99
C TYR A 97 7.93 2.36 4.81
N THR A 98 7.08 3.26 4.32
CA THR A 98 5.87 3.69 5.02
C THR A 98 4.95 2.50 5.28
N TYR A 99 4.77 1.63 4.29
CA TYR A 99 3.97 0.40 4.41
C TYR A 99 4.51 -0.51 5.52
N GLU A 100 5.80 -0.87 5.44
CA GLU A 100 6.44 -1.80 6.37
C GLU A 100 6.53 -1.22 7.79
N TYR A 101 6.81 0.08 7.91
CA TYR A 101 6.88 0.79 9.19
C TYR A 101 5.55 0.66 9.92
N TRP A 102 4.46 0.93 9.21
CA TRP A 102 3.11 0.92 9.75
C TRP A 102 2.55 -0.49 9.93
N GLN A 103 2.95 -1.47 9.11
CA GLN A 103 2.70 -2.87 9.43
C GLN A 103 3.36 -3.26 10.75
N THR A 104 4.61 -2.86 10.95
CA THR A 104 5.41 -3.24 12.13
C THR A 104 4.97 -2.52 13.41
N LYS A 105 4.75 -1.21 13.35
CA LYS A 105 4.36 -0.37 14.50
C LYS A 105 2.85 -0.34 14.72
N GLY A 106 2.09 -0.44 13.64
CA GLY A 106 0.65 -0.28 13.63
C GLY A 106 -0.09 -1.61 13.71
N ALA A 107 -0.13 -2.32 12.60
CA ALA A 107 -1.00 -3.48 12.43
C ALA A 107 -0.55 -4.68 13.28
N ASN A 108 0.74 -5.01 13.30
CA ASN A 108 1.26 -6.22 13.98
C ASN A 108 0.92 -6.26 15.48
N PRO A 109 1.13 -5.19 16.28
CA PRO A 109 0.77 -5.19 17.71
C PRO A 109 -0.73 -5.32 17.98
N ILE A 110 -1.58 -4.89 17.04
CA ILE A 110 -3.04 -4.98 17.18
C ILE A 110 -3.54 -6.33 16.70
N ARG A 111 -2.86 -6.94 15.72
CA ARG A 111 -3.27 -8.21 15.11
C ARG A 111 -3.49 -9.30 16.16
N GLU A 112 -2.58 -9.42 17.13
CA GLU A 112 -2.73 -10.37 18.25
C GLU A 112 -3.95 -10.05 19.13
N TYR A 113 -4.22 -8.77 19.38
CA TYR A 113 -5.39 -8.36 20.15
C TYR A 113 -6.69 -8.64 19.39
N ILE A 114 -6.73 -8.39 18.08
CA ILE A 114 -7.86 -8.75 17.21
C ILE A 114 -8.03 -10.27 17.18
N TYR A 115 -6.95 -11.07 17.11
CA TYR A 115 -7.04 -12.53 17.17
C TYR A 115 -7.79 -13.02 18.41
N ASN A 116 -7.48 -12.42 19.55
CA ASN A 116 -8.11 -12.78 20.81
C ASN A 116 -9.58 -12.31 20.89
N LEU A 117 -9.92 -11.17 20.30
CA LEU A 117 -11.29 -10.67 20.26
C LEU A 117 -12.18 -11.44 19.27
N PHE A 118 -11.62 -11.93 18.17
CA PHE A 118 -12.35 -12.55 17.08
C PHE A 118 -11.74 -13.92 16.70
N PRO A 119 -11.79 -14.92 17.60
CA PRO A 119 -11.08 -16.19 17.43
C PRO A 119 -11.59 -17.06 16.28
N ASN A 120 -12.81 -16.82 15.78
CA ASN A 120 -13.44 -17.63 14.72
C ASN A 120 -13.20 -17.09 13.31
N ILE A 121 -12.32 -16.11 13.17
CA ILE A 121 -11.99 -15.55 11.88
C ILE A 121 -10.97 -16.45 11.16
N ASP A 122 -11.30 -16.86 9.94
CA ASP A 122 -10.35 -17.52 9.05
C ASP A 122 -9.45 -16.47 8.38
N TYR A 123 -8.33 -16.12 9.03
CA TYR A 123 -7.39 -15.09 8.55
C TYR A 123 -6.67 -15.45 7.26
N LYS A 124 -6.61 -16.75 6.88
CA LYS A 124 -6.07 -17.13 5.57
C LYS A 124 -7.01 -16.77 4.42
N ARG A 125 -8.26 -16.39 4.73
CA ARG A 125 -9.27 -16.10 3.71
C ARG A 125 -10.03 -14.78 3.91
N PHE A 126 -10.26 -14.32 5.15
CA PHE A 126 -11.37 -13.40 5.43
C PHE A 126 -11.21 -12.40 6.59
N ALA A 127 -10.03 -12.28 7.21
CA ALA A 127 -9.67 -11.03 7.87
C ALA A 127 -8.21 -10.75 7.71
N PHE A 128 -7.94 -9.50 7.42
CA PHE A 128 -6.63 -8.91 7.48
C PHE A 128 -6.84 -7.55 8.14
N ALA A 129 -5.97 -7.25 9.10
CA ALA A 129 -5.80 -5.89 9.56
C ALA A 129 -4.77 -5.31 8.60
N ASP A 130 -5.25 -4.55 7.62
CA ASP A 130 -4.36 -3.81 6.73
C ASP A 130 -4.36 -2.34 7.08
N MET A 131 -3.21 -1.73 6.90
CA MET A 131 -3.13 -0.28 6.85
C MET A 131 -3.51 0.13 5.45
N LEU A 132 -4.70 0.70 5.28
CA LEU A 132 -5.05 1.42 4.07
C LEU A 132 -4.44 2.82 4.18
N PHE A 133 -3.58 3.15 3.23
CA PHE A 133 -3.01 4.47 3.11
C PHE A 133 -4.01 5.31 2.31
N SER A 134 -4.65 6.25 3.00
CA SER A 134 -5.45 7.30 2.38
C SER A 134 -4.51 8.43 1.96
N MET A 135 -3.42 8.09 1.28
CA MET A 135 -2.72 9.12 0.53
C MET A 135 -3.52 9.27 -0.76
N THR A 136 -4.04 10.46 -1.02
CA THR A 136 -4.04 10.99 -2.38
C THR A 136 -2.57 11.09 -2.79
N ILE A 137 -1.94 9.93 -3.04
CA ILE A 137 -0.76 9.84 -3.90
C ILE A 137 -1.28 10.43 -5.20
N PRO A 138 -0.66 11.49 -5.76
CA PRO A 138 -1.05 11.94 -7.09
C PRO A 138 -1.11 10.70 -7.97
N LEU A 139 -2.30 10.41 -8.50
CA LEU A 139 -2.58 9.26 -9.33
C LEU A 139 -1.77 9.46 -10.63
N ASP A 140 -0.50 9.10 -10.57
CA ASP A 140 0.28 8.73 -11.73
C ASP A 140 0.57 7.24 -11.62
N ASN A 141 -0.53 6.50 -11.70
CA ASN A 141 -0.72 5.28 -12.48
C ASN A 141 0.44 4.28 -12.46
N THR A 142 0.17 3.14 -11.80
CA THR A 142 0.75 1.79 -11.96
C THR A 142 1.62 1.23 -10.82
N TYR A 143 1.04 1.11 -9.63
CA TYR A 143 1.42 0.03 -8.71
C TYR A 143 0.69 -1.26 -9.10
N SER A 144 1.36 -2.14 -9.86
CA SER A 144 0.97 -3.55 -10.02
C SER A 144 1.92 -4.38 -9.17
N ASP A 145 1.46 -4.96 -8.07
CA ASP A 145 2.21 -6.03 -7.44
C ASP A 145 2.27 -7.22 -8.41
N GLY A 146 3.45 -7.82 -8.59
CA GLY A 146 3.68 -8.93 -9.53
C GLY A 146 2.99 -10.25 -9.15
N MET A 147 2.06 -10.22 -8.20
CA MET A 147 1.18 -11.32 -7.83
C MET A 147 -0.24 -10.79 -7.93
N GLY A 148 -0.85 -10.83 -9.12
CA GLY A 148 -2.15 -10.21 -9.43
C GLY A 148 -3.34 -10.70 -8.61
N ASN A 149 -3.33 -10.45 -7.31
CA ASN A 149 -4.35 -10.69 -6.29
C ASN A 149 -3.93 -9.90 -5.05
N HIS A 150 -4.02 -8.57 -5.10
CA HIS A 150 -4.49 -7.67 -4.05
C HIS A 150 -4.35 -6.24 -4.60
N ALA A 151 -5.20 -5.92 -5.58
CA ALA A 151 -5.49 -4.52 -5.85
C ALA A 151 -6.01 -3.93 -4.53
N SER A 152 -5.23 -3.04 -3.90
CA SER A 152 -5.81 -2.02 -3.06
C SER A 152 -6.70 -1.20 -3.97
N SER A 153 -7.94 -1.65 -4.14
CA SER A 153 -8.99 -0.86 -4.72
C SER A 153 -9.26 0.25 -3.72
N THR A 154 -8.51 1.34 -3.83
CA THR A 154 -9.14 2.63 -3.67
C THR A 154 -10.25 2.63 -4.71
N ILE A 155 -11.49 2.41 -4.26
CA ILE A 155 -12.65 2.73 -5.08
C ILE A 155 -12.64 4.26 -5.14
N SER A 156 -11.79 4.82 -6.00
CA SER A 156 -11.99 6.15 -6.55
C SER A 156 -13.21 6.01 -7.46
N PHE A 157 -14.33 6.60 -7.05
CA PHE A 157 -15.49 6.77 -7.91
C PHE A 157 -15.14 7.82 -8.99
N GLU A 158 -14.33 7.43 -9.97
CA GLU A 158 -13.99 8.22 -11.16
C GLU A 158 -14.58 7.65 -12.46
N GLU A 159 -15.56 6.75 -12.36
CA GLU A 159 -16.55 6.69 -13.43
C GLU A 159 -17.57 7.79 -13.13
N GLU A 160 -17.54 8.87 -13.93
CA GLU A 160 -18.72 9.68 -14.18
C GLU A 160 -19.81 8.74 -14.73
N LEU A 161 -20.49 8.05 -13.81
CA LEU A 161 -21.81 7.51 -14.06
C LEU A 161 -22.70 8.72 -14.32
N SER A 162 -22.89 9.01 -15.59
CA SER A 162 -24.01 9.84 -16.06
C SER A 162 -25.30 9.14 -15.64
N ILE A 163 -25.74 9.39 -14.41
CA ILE A 163 -27.05 9.00 -13.91
C ILE A 163 -27.72 10.30 -13.51
N GLU A 164 -28.56 10.79 -14.42
CA GLU A 164 -29.71 11.62 -14.09
C GLU A 164 -30.60 10.84 -13.10
N GLU A 165 -30.34 10.99 -11.80
CA GLU A 165 -31.30 11.04 -10.69
C GLU A 165 -30.52 10.92 -9.38
N GLU A 166 -30.59 11.97 -8.56
CA GLU A 166 -29.97 12.03 -7.24
C GLU A 166 -30.41 10.85 -6.36
N ASN A 167 -29.49 9.91 -6.12
CA ASN A 167 -29.66 8.85 -5.15
C ASN A 167 -29.10 9.31 -3.78
N PRO A 168 -29.95 9.58 -2.76
CA PRO A 168 -29.53 10.13 -1.47
C PRO A 168 -28.66 9.17 -0.63
N HIS A 169 -28.47 7.92 -1.07
CA HIS A 169 -27.64 6.93 -0.39
C HIS A 169 -26.13 7.15 -0.60
N VAL A 170 -25.72 7.87 -1.65
CA VAL A 170 -24.30 8.17 -1.94
C VAL A 170 -23.77 9.36 -1.12
N THR A 171 -24.65 10.21 -0.63
CA THR A 171 -24.31 11.51 -0.01
C THR A 171 -23.71 11.41 1.40
N SER A 172 -23.96 10.32 2.13
CA SER A 172 -23.58 10.16 3.56
C SER A 172 -22.21 9.53 3.79
N VAL A 173 -21.80 8.62 2.90
CA VAL A 173 -20.41 8.12 2.84
C VAL A 173 -19.50 9.25 2.33
N ARG A 174 -20.02 10.04 1.37
CA ARG A 174 -19.44 11.32 0.98
C ARG A 174 -19.32 12.30 2.14
N THR A 175 -20.25 12.42 3.09
CA THR A 175 -20.09 13.43 4.17
C THR A 175 -18.96 13.16 5.17
N ILE A 176 -18.42 11.93 5.25
CA ILE A 176 -17.20 11.62 6.01
C ILE A 176 -15.95 11.80 5.13
N GLN A 177 -16.04 11.52 3.83
CA GLN A 177 -14.96 11.76 2.83
C GLN A 177 -14.82 13.24 2.41
N ASP A 178 -15.90 14.01 2.45
CA ASP A 178 -15.99 15.45 2.12
C ASP A 178 -15.74 16.32 3.36
N SER A 179 -15.59 15.70 4.54
CA SER A 179 -15.05 16.40 5.70
C SER A 179 -13.54 16.48 5.52
N GLU A 180 -12.93 17.60 5.89
CA GLU A 180 -11.47 17.87 5.86
C GLU A 180 -10.63 16.89 6.74
N PHE A 181 -11.15 15.70 7.05
CA PHE A 181 -10.60 14.61 7.82
C PHE A 181 -10.54 13.34 6.95
N GLU A 182 -9.76 13.37 5.86
CA GLU A 182 -9.15 12.13 5.37
C GLU A 182 -7.85 11.95 6.15
N PRO A 183 -7.83 11.14 7.24
CA PRO A 183 -6.57 10.88 7.92
C PRO A 183 -5.64 10.16 6.94
N ASP A 184 -4.38 10.58 6.89
CA ASP A 184 -3.35 9.99 6.01
C ASP A 184 -3.25 8.45 6.14
N TYR A 185 -3.72 7.90 7.27
CA TYR A 185 -3.63 6.48 7.62
C TYR A 185 -4.95 5.97 8.20
N VAL A 186 -5.46 4.86 7.65
CA VAL A 186 -6.63 4.13 8.15
C VAL A 186 -6.28 2.67 8.36
N LEU A 187 -6.45 2.16 9.59
CA LEU A 187 -6.37 0.72 9.81
C LEU A 187 -7.73 0.09 9.45
N ALA A 188 -7.78 -0.64 8.35
CA ALA A 188 -8.95 -1.41 7.96
C ALA A 188 -8.92 -2.81 8.56
N ILE A 189 -10.02 -3.18 9.20
CA ILE A 189 -10.25 -4.52 9.76
C ILE A 189 -11.45 -5.10 9.01
N TYR A 190 -11.21 -6.14 8.23
CA TYR A 190 -12.27 -6.85 7.53
C TYR A 190 -12.75 -8.05 8.36
N LEU A 191 -14.05 -8.11 8.63
CA LEU A 191 -14.72 -9.15 9.40
C LEU A 191 -15.80 -9.79 8.53
N LYS A 192 -15.65 -11.08 8.21
CA LYS A 192 -16.70 -11.83 7.51
C LYS A 192 -17.70 -12.40 8.51
N THR A 193 -18.64 -11.57 8.93
CA THR A 193 -19.83 -12.03 9.65
C THR A 193 -21.07 -11.36 9.08
N ASP A 194 -22.16 -12.13 9.01
CA ASP A 194 -23.40 -11.70 8.40
C ASP A 194 -24.17 -10.83 9.39
N TRP A 195 -23.68 -9.60 9.59
CA TRP A 195 -24.22 -8.62 10.55
C TRP A 195 -25.74 -8.45 10.43
N TYR A 196 -26.27 -8.59 9.22
CA TYR A 196 -27.69 -8.45 8.90
C TYR A 196 -28.53 -9.69 9.24
N LYS A 197 -27.91 -10.88 9.32
CA LYS A 197 -28.56 -12.10 9.80
C LYS A 197 -28.37 -12.34 11.29
N ALA A 198 -27.37 -11.69 11.90
CA ALA A 198 -27.14 -11.77 13.34
C ALA A 198 -28.37 -11.27 14.12
N ASN A 199 -28.77 -11.98 15.16
CA ASN A 199 -29.82 -11.54 16.08
C ASN A 199 -29.31 -10.40 16.99
N GLU A 200 -30.17 -9.85 17.86
CA GLU A 200 -29.80 -8.74 18.73
C GLU A 200 -28.67 -9.09 19.71
N ASP A 201 -28.72 -10.27 20.33
CA ASP A 201 -27.69 -10.72 21.25
C ASP A 201 -26.34 -10.91 20.56
N GLU A 202 -26.32 -11.50 19.37
CA GLU A 202 -25.11 -11.66 18.54
C GLU A 202 -24.51 -10.31 18.14
N ARG A 203 -25.34 -9.33 17.75
CA ARG A 203 -24.87 -7.97 17.46
C ARG A 203 -24.33 -7.27 18.70
N ASN A 204 -24.95 -7.47 19.86
CA ASN A 204 -24.47 -6.91 21.12
C ASN A 204 -23.10 -7.48 21.53
N VAL A 205 -22.86 -8.77 21.29
CA VAL A 205 -21.55 -9.41 21.47
C VAL A 205 -20.51 -8.78 20.55
N GLU A 206 -20.83 -8.56 19.27
CA GLU A 206 -19.91 -7.89 18.33
C GLU A 206 -19.61 -6.44 18.74
N LEU A 207 -20.63 -5.67 19.15
CA LEU A 207 -20.44 -4.32 19.68
C LEU A 207 -19.57 -4.30 20.95
N GLN A 208 -19.69 -5.31 21.82
CA GLN A 208 -18.83 -5.43 22.99
C GLN A 208 -17.36 -5.66 22.59
N LYS A 209 -17.09 -6.48 21.58
CA LYS A 209 -15.74 -6.67 21.03
C LYS A 209 -15.17 -5.37 20.46
N ILE A 210 -15.97 -4.61 19.70
CA ILE A 210 -15.58 -3.30 19.17
C ILE A 210 -15.27 -2.31 20.30
N ASN A 211 -16.10 -2.28 21.36
CA ASN A 211 -15.84 -1.45 22.55
C ASN A 211 -14.53 -1.84 23.25
N ASN A 212 -14.24 -3.14 23.36
CA ASN A 212 -12.97 -3.60 23.93
C ASN A 212 -11.77 -3.18 23.06
N LEU A 213 -11.91 -3.27 21.73
CA LEU A 213 -10.92 -2.78 20.78
C LEU A 213 -10.68 -1.28 20.90
N SER A 214 -11.74 -0.48 20.94
CA SER A 214 -11.66 0.97 21.15
C SER A 214 -10.87 1.32 22.42
N LYS A 215 -11.19 0.70 23.56
CA LYS A 215 -10.47 0.91 24.83
C LYS A 215 -8.99 0.52 24.71
N TYR A 216 -8.69 -0.60 24.06
CA TYR A 216 -7.31 -1.03 23.85
C TYR A 216 -6.53 -0.01 23.01
N LEU A 217 -7.09 0.46 21.90
CA LEU A 217 -6.48 1.44 21.02
C LEU A 217 -6.23 2.77 21.75
N GLN A 218 -7.19 3.20 22.57
CA GLN A 218 -7.06 4.40 23.40
C GLN A 218 -5.91 4.27 24.40
N VAL A 219 -5.81 3.14 25.11
CA VAL A 219 -4.70 2.86 26.06
C VAL A 219 -3.35 2.80 25.36
N LYS A 220 -3.31 2.33 24.12
CA LYS A 220 -2.09 2.28 23.30
C LYS A 220 -1.76 3.61 22.61
N HIS A 221 -2.61 4.63 22.75
CA HIS A 221 -2.51 5.90 22.03
C HIS A 221 -2.33 5.67 20.52
N PHE A 222 -3.18 4.80 19.96
CA PHE A 222 -3.06 4.41 18.56
C PHE A 222 -3.47 5.57 17.65
N PRO A 223 -2.56 6.12 16.81
CA PRO A 223 -2.75 7.43 16.20
C PRO A 223 -3.46 7.35 14.83
N VAL A 224 -4.34 6.36 14.62
CA VAL A 224 -5.02 6.22 13.33
C VAL A 224 -6.49 5.88 13.50
N LEU A 225 -7.29 6.30 12.53
CA LEU A 225 -8.68 5.89 12.38
C LEU A 225 -8.74 4.39 12.09
N VAL A 226 -9.58 3.65 12.83
CA VAL A 226 -9.82 2.23 12.57
C VAL A 226 -11.18 2.05 11.92
N ARG A 227 -11.22 1.35 10.79
CA ARG A 227 -12.43 1.09 10.01
C ARG A 227 -12.71 -0.40 10.00
N ILE A 228 -13.82 -0.79 10.62
CA ILE A 228 -14.23 -2.19 10.74
C ILE A 228 -15.32 -2.45 9.71
N PHE A 229 -15.04 -3.33 8.76
CA PHE A 229 -15.97 -3.74 7.72
C PHE A 229 -16.55 -5.11 8.03
N TYR A 230 -17.87 -5.19 8.08
CA TYR A 230 -18.64 -6.41 8.21
C TYR A 230 -19.18 -6.80 6.83
N GLU A 231 -18.60 -7.82 6.21
CA GLU A 231 -19.02 -8.31 4.88
C GLU A 231 -19.99 -9.49 5.02
N SER A 232 -21.19 -9.36 4.43
CA SER A 232 -22.15 -10.47 4.34
C SER A 232 -21.67 -11.55 3.36
N ALA A 233 -22.06 -12.80 3.56
CA ALA A 233 -21.69 -13.93 2.71
C ALA A 233 -22.09 -13.74 1.23
N ASN A 234 -23.14 -12.95 0.97
CA ASN A 234 -23.64 -12.67 -0.37
C ASN A 234 -22.99 -11.42 -1.02
N LYS A 235 -22.06 -10.73 -0.33
CA LYS A 235 -21.39 -9.49 -0.77
C LYS A 235 -22.27 -8.27 -1.07
N ASP A 236 -23.59 -8.41 -1.00
CA ASP A 236 -24.55 -7.33 -1.30
C ASP A 236 -24.66 -6.28 -0.19
N HIS A 237 -24.15 -6.58 1.01
CA HIS A 237 -24.27 -5.71 2.17
C HIS A 237 -22.95 -5.64 2.94
N TRP A 238 -22.54 -4.42 3.23
CA TRP A 238 -21.42 -4.12 4.11
C TRP A 238 -21.85 -3.18 5.22
N LYS A 239 -21.34 -3.42 6.42
CA LYS A 239 -21.51 -2.52 7.56
C LYS A 239 -20.16 -2.00 7.99
N ALA A 240 -19.98 -0.67 7.97
CA ALA A 240 -18.77 -0.02 8.46
C ALA A 240 -19.00 0.56 9.87
N ILE A 241 -18.04 0.33 10.76
CA ILE A 241 -17.95 0.97 12.08
C ILE A 241 -16.57 1.61 12.18
N PHE A 242 -16.52 2.86 12.65
CA PHE A 242 -15.28 3.62 12.75
C PHE A 242 -14.92 3.81 14.22
N ILE A 243 -13.63 3.72 14.53
CA ILE A 243 -13.06 4.07 15.84
C ILE A 243 -12.05 5.20 15.60
N LYS A 244 -12.30 6.36 16.17
CA LYS A 244 -11.37 7.50 16.14
C LYS A 244 -10.17 7.26 17.06
N GLU A 245 -9.14 8.06 16.90
CA GLU A 245 -7.91 8.04 17.72
C GLU A 245 -8.19 8.20 19.23
N ASP A 246 -9.20 8.98 19.59
CA ASP A 246 -9.63 9.18 20.97
C ASP A 246 -10.44 8.00 21.55
N GLY A 247 -10.70 6.97 20.74
CA GLY A 247 -11.52 5.81 21.07
C GLY A 247 -13.00 5.97 20.74
N THR A 248 -13.46 7.13 20.26
CA THR A 248 -14.87 7.35 19.93
C THR A 248 -15.33 6.43 18.80
N ILE A 249 -16.41 5.69 19.05
CA ILE A 249 -17.00 4.79 18.04
C ILE A 249 -18.10 5.54 17.28
N ILE A 250 -17.96 5.61 15.95
CA ILE A 250 -19.01 6.09 15.05
C ILE A 250 -19.62 4.87 14.37
N ASN A 251 -20.89 4.62 14.69
CA ASN A 251 -21.65 3.54 14.08
C ASN A 251 -22.63 4.11 13.04
N ASN A 252 -22.46 3.78 11.76
CA ASN A 252 -23.35 4.19 10.67
C ASN A 252 -24.69 3.43 10.70
N ASN A 253 -25.38 3.38 11.84
CA ASN A 253 -26.67 2.68 11.98
C ASN A 253 -27.85 3.43 11.34
N THR A 254 -27.63 4.58 10.71
CA THR A 254 -28.67 5.47 10.17
C THR A 254 -28.75 5.50 8.64
N LEU A 255 -28.44 4.39 7.96
CA LEU A 255 -28.52 4.29 6.49
C LEU A 255 -29.34 3.08 6.03
N ASN A 256 -30.56 2.90 6.57
CA ASN A 256 -31.74 2.45 5.81
C ASN A 256 -32.96 2.12 6.71
N SER A 257 -34.03 2.91 6.58
CA SER A 257 -35.41 2.40 6.72
C SER A 257 -36.50 3.20 5.98
N ASN A 258 -36.23 4.36 5.37
CA ASN A 258 -37.31 5.22 4.83
C ASN A 258 -37.47 5.28 3.30
N SER A 259 -36.84 4.40 2.51
CA SER A 259 -37.10 4.35 1.05
C SER A 259 -38.32 3.49 0.65
N LYS A 260 -39.07 2.92 1.60
CA LYS A 260 -40.37 2.26 1.33
C LYS A 260 -41.56 3.14 1.67
N PHE A 261 -41.73 4.30 1.03
CA PHE A 261 -43.06 4.93 0.87
C PHE A 261 -43.01 6.03 -0.19
N LYS A 262 -43.01 5.63 -1.47
CA LYS A 262 -43.75 6.34 -2.53
C LYS A 262 -44.29 5.27 -3.48
N LYS A 263 -45.57 4.97 -3.33
CA LYS A 263 -46.41 4.38 -4.37
C LYS A 263 -47.02 5.51 -5.18
#